data_AF-A0A3A5AJY5-F1
#
_entry.id   AF-A0A3A5AJY5-F1
#
_cell.length_a   1.000
_cell.length_b   1.000
_cell.length_c   1.000
_cell.angle_alpha   90.00
_cell.angle_beta   90.00
_cell.angle_gamma   90.00
#
_symmetry.space_group_name_H-M   'P 1'
#
loop_
_entity.id
_entity.type
_entity.pdbx_description
1 polymer ?
#
loop_
_entity_poly.entity_id
_entity_poly.type
_entity_poly.pdbx_seq_one_letter_code
_entity_poly.pdbx_strand_id
1 'polypeptide(L)'
;MDVKMITRKREPRQVTMKLIDGSLLRGQVNLFYEEIVLNRVSDLFTRNKDPFIVVFGVKLEETPSQVVIVNKENIIWIAPED
;
A
#
# COMPACT_ATOMS: atom_id res chain seq x y z
N MET A 1 -28.73 -14.26 -10.16
CA MET A 1 -27.35 -14.20 -9.63
C MET A 1 -27.01 -12.74 -9.47
N ASP A 2 -27.26 -12.20 -8.29
CA ASP A 2 -26.95 -10.81 -7.96
C ASP A 2 -25.43 -10.65 -7.91
N VAL A 3 -24.87 -10.06 -8.98
CA VAL A 3 -23.50 -9.59 -8.98
C VAL A 3 -23.45 -8.41 -8.02
N LYS A 4 -23.12 -8.69 -6.74
CA LYS A 4 -22.78 -7.66 -5.76
C LYS A 4 -21.55 -6.92 -6.31
N MET A 5 -21.77 -5.78 -6.96
CA MET A 5 -20.71 -4.84 -7.28
C MET A 5 -20.13 -4.35 -5.94
N ILE A 6 -19.05 -5.00 -5.49
CA ILE A 6 -18.21 -4.48 -4.42
C ILE A 6 -17.48 -3.26 -4.95
N THR A 7 -18.14 -2.10 -4.94
CA THR A 7 -17.45 -0.81 -5.09
C THR A 7 -16.59 -0.63 -3.83
N ARG A 8 -15.41 -1.26 -3.84
CA ARG A 8 -14.41 -1.10 -2.78
C ARG A 8 -13.92 0.34 -2.88
N LYS A 9 -14.36 1.20 -1.95
CA LYS A 9 -13.83 2.56 -1.84
C LYS A 9 -12.30 2.46 -1.76
N ARG A 10 -11.62 3.21 -2.61
CA ARG A 10 -10.16 3.31 -2.61
C ARG A 10 -9.80 4.73 -2.21
N GLU A 11 -8.96 4.84 -1.21
CA GLU A 11 -8.28 6.09 -0.82
C GLU A 11 -6.80 5.88 -1.15
N PRO A 12 -6.41 6.06 -2.43
CA PRO A 12 -5.05 5.84 -2.86
C PRO A 12 -4.15 6.95 -2.33
N ARG A 13 -3.12 6.58 -1.57
CA ARG A 13 -2.10 7.49 -1.05
C ARG A 13 -0.76 7.15 -1.64
N GLN A 14 -0.08 8.14 -2.22
CA GLN A 14 1.25 7.95 -2.77
C GLN A 14 2.29 7.88 -1.64
N VAL A 15 3.15 6.87 -1.73
CA VAL A 15 4.16 6.58 -0.72
C VAL A 15 5.48 6.16 -1.39
N THR A 16 6.57 6.57 -0.75
CA THR A 16 7.90 6.03 -1.01
C THR A 16 8.32 5.18 0.20
N MET A 17 8.75 3.95 -0.03
CA MET A 17 9.27 3.08 1.02
C MET A 17 10.64 2.55 0.66
N LYS A 18 11.48 2.36 1.68
CA LYS A 18 12.78 1.71 1.55
C LYS A 18 12.71 0.31 2.15
N LEU A 19 13.12 -0.66 1.37
CA LEU A 19 13.16 -2.06 1.77
C LEU A 19 14.52 -2.43 2.38
N ILE A 20 14.57 -3.56 3.10
CA ILE A 20 15.78 -4.08 3.74
C ILE A 20 16.90 -4.42 2.74
N ASP A 21 16.57 -4.71 1.49
CA ASP A 21 17.53 -4.97 0.41
C ASP A 21 18.20 -3.68 -0.10
N GLY A 22 17.75 -2.51 0.38
CA GLY A 22 18.22 -1.20 -0.06
C GLY A 22 17.41 -0.59 -1.21
N SER A 23 16.49 -1.34 -1.81
CA SER A 23 15.65 -0.89 -2.91
C SER A 23 14.64 0.16 -2.46
N LEU A 24 14.38 1.13 -3.33
CA LEU A 24 13.33 2.15 -3.13
C LEU A 24 12.11 1.79 -3.96
N LEU A 25 10.98 1.64 -3.28
CA LEU A 25 9.71 1.30 -3.89
C LEU A 25 8.80 2.53 -3.82
N ARG A 26 8.39 3.02 -4.98
CA ARG A 26 7.43 4.11 -5.11
C ARG A 26 6.13 3.57 -5.67
N GLY A 27 5.04 3.84 -4.98
CA GLY A 27 3.73 3.37 -5.39
C GLY A 27 2.63 3.99 -4.56
N GLN A 28 1.46 3.38 -4.60
CA GLN A 28 0.29 3.83 -3.89
C GLN A 28 -0.23 2.74 -2.97
N VAL A 29 -0.64 3.12 -1.77
CA VAL A 29 -1.29 2.23 -0.80
C VAL A 29 -2.74 2.64 -0.64
N ASN A 30 -3.59 1.68 -0.27
CA ASN A 30 -5.00 1.95 -0.01
C ASN A 30 -5.20 2.21 1.48
N LEU A 31 -5.64 3.41 1.83
CA LEU A 31 -5.94 3.78 3.22
C LEU A 31 -7.32 3.30 3.70
N PHE A 32 -8.11 2.71 2.81
CA PHE A 32 -9.39 2.12 3.18
C PHE A 32 -9.19 0.72 3.78
N TYR A 33 -9.49 0.57 5.07
CA TYR A 33 -9.35 -0.68 5.82
C TYR A 33 -10.62 -0.98 6.62
N GLU A 34 -11.20 -2.17 6.43
CA GLU A 34 -12.36 -2.69 7.20
C GLU A 34 -13.44 -1.64 7.49
N GLU A 35 -13.88 -0.91 6.45
CA GLU A 35 -14.95 0.11 6.51
C GLU A 35 -14.57 1.46 7.14
N ILE A 36 -13.31 1.64 7.54
CA ILE A 36 -12.76 2.89 8.05
C ILE A 36 -11.76 3.46 7.03
N VAL A 37 -11.83 4.77 6.79
CA VAL A 37 -10.79 5.50 6.08
C VAL A 37 -9.72 5.89 7.09
N LEU A 38 -8.51 5.36 6.94
CA LEU A 38 -7.38 5.77 7.76
C LEU A 38 -6.86 7.11 7.24
N ASN A 39 -6.89 8.15 8.07
CA ASN A 39 -6.38 9.47 7.67
C ASN A 39 -4.86 9.51 7.50
N ARG A 40 -4.13 8.50 8.00
CA ARG A 40 -2.66 8.49 8.03
C ARG A 40 -2.11 7.18 7.50
N VAL A 41 -1.01 7.27 6.76
CA VAL A 41 -0.24 6.11 6.34
C VAL A 41 0.22 5.31 7.55
N SER A 42 0.67 5.96 8.63
CA SER A 42 1.12 5.28 9.85
C SER A 42 0.07 4.33 10.45
N ASP A 43 -1.21 4.73 10.46
CA ASP A 43 -2.29 3.90 11.00
C ASP A 43 -2.46 2.59 10.21
N LEU A 44 -2.17 2.60 8.90
CA LEU A 44 -2.23 1.41 8.06
C LEU A 44 -1.16 0.37 8.44
N PHE A 45 -0.02 0.81 9.00
CA PHE A 45 1.06 -0.08 9.41
C PHE A 45 0.95 -0.49 10.88
N THR A 46 0.29 0.31 11.73
CA THR A 46 0.19 0.04 13.17
C THR A 46 -1.12 -0.64 13.58
N ARG A 47 -2.26 -0.31 12.96
CA ARG A 47 -3.58 -0.87 13.32
C ARG A 47 -3.85 -2.20 12.65
N ASN A 48 -3.43 -2.33 11.40
CA ASN A 48 -3.59 -3.55 10.64
C ASN A 48 -2.51 -4.56 11.08
N LYS A 49 -2.96 -5.71 11.61
CA LYS A 49 -2.08 -6.80 12.07
C LYS A 49 -1.56 -7.69 10.95
N ASP A 50 -2.07 -7.54 9.73
CA ASP A 50 -1.60 -8.33 8.61
C ASP A 50 -0.14 -7.98 8.32
N PRO A 51 0.75 -8.98 8.17
CA PRO A 51 2.17 -8.72 7.89
C PRO A 51 2.39 -8.20 6.46
N PHE A 52 1.38 -8.26 5.60
CA PHE A 52 1.48 -7.87 4.20
C PHE A 52 0.66 -6.62 3.90
N ILE A 53 1.18 -5.78 3.00
CA ILE A 53 0.50 -4.61 2.46
C ILE A 53 0.51 -4.65 0.93
N VAL A 54 -0.62 -4.27 0.34
CA VAL A 54 -0.74 -4.19 -1.12
C VAL A 54 -0.35 -2.78 -1.58
N VAL A 55 0.65 -2.71 -2.44
CA VAL A 55 1.10 -1.48 -3.11
C VAL A 55 0.79 -1.60 -4.59
N PHE A 56 0.14 -0.59 -5.15
CA PHE A 56 -0.25 -0.55 -6.57
C PHE A 56 0.42 0.61 -7.30
N GLY A 57 0.46 0.52 -8.63
CA GLY A 57 1.09 1.55 -9.46
C GLY A 57 2.59 1.67 -9.23
N VAL A 58 3.24 0.56 -8.85
CA VAL A 58 4.68 0.58 -8.56
C VAL A 58 5.45 0.79 -9.84
N LYS A 59 6.35 1.76 -9.82
CA LYS A 59 7.33 1.98 -10.88
C LYS A 59 8.58 1.17 -10.56
N LEU A 60 8.57 -0.11 -10.92
CA LEU A 60 9.82 -0.87 -11.07
C LEU A 60 10.40 -0.53 -12.45
N GLU A 61 11.72 -0.32 -12.51
CA GLU A 61 12.45 0.16 -13.69
C GLU A 61 12.16 -0.64 -14.97
N GLU A 62 11.81 -1.91 -14.84
CA GLU A 62 11.59 -2.81 -15.99
C GLU A 62 10.11 -3.06 -16.33
N THR A 63 9.13 -2.68 -15.49
CA THR A 63 7.70 -2.87 -15.82
C THR A 63 6.76 -1.90 -15.09
N PRO A 64 6.15 -0.94 -15.80
CA PRO A 64 5.17 -0.03 -15.22
C PRO A 64 3.77 -0.67 -15.22
N SER A 65 3.48 -1.52 -14.24
CA SER A 65 2.13 -1.84 -13.70
C SER A 65 2.17 -3.15 -12.90
N GLN A 66 3.02 -3.21 -11.87
CA GLN A 66 2.99 -4.36 -10.96
C GLN A 66 2.31 -3.94 -9.65
N VAL A 67 1.19 -4.60 -9.34
CA VAL A 67 0.70 -4.66 -7.97
C VAL A 67 1.66 -5.57 -7.22
N VAL A 68 2.22 -5.08 -6.13
CA VAL A 68 3.17 -5.82 -5.30
C VAL A 68 2.61 -5.96 -3.90
N ILE A 69 2.88 -7.11 -3.30
CA ILE A 69 2.52 -7.40 -1.92
C ILE A 69 3.81 -7.36 -1.13
N VAL A 70 3.95 -6.36 -0.26
CA VAL A 70 5.17 -6.10 0.51
C VAL A 70 4.97 -6.59 1.94
N ASN A 71 5.94 -7.32 2.48
CA ASN A 71 5.97 -7.65 3.90
C ASN A 71 6.43 -6.41 4.69
N LYS A 72 5.64 -6.01 5.70
CA LYS A 72 5.91 -4.87 6.58
C LYS A 72 7.21 -5.01 7.36
N GLU A 73 7.61 -6.23 7.72
CA GLU A 73 8.87 -6.48 8.43
C GLU A 73 10.11 -6.19 7.57
N ASN A 74 9.94 -6.20 6.24
CA ASN A 74 11.01 -5.92 5.29
C ASN A 74 11.07 -4.43 4.90
N ILE A 75 10.30 -3.56 5.55
CA ILE A 75 10.28 -2.12 5.31
C ILE A 75 11.12 -1.44 6.39
N ILE A 76 12.19 -0.73 5.98
CA ILE A 76 13.01 0.07 6.88
C ILE A 76 12.27 1.35 7.27
N TRP A 77 11.71 2.04 6.28
CA TRP A 77 10.92 3.25 6.49
C TRP A 77 9.94 3.46 5.34
N ILE A 78 8.90 4.23 5.62
CA ILE A 78 7.91 4.68 4.65
C ILE A 78 7.62 6.16 4.85
N ALA A 79 7.52 6.90 3.76
CA ALA A 79 7.15 8.31 3.74
C ALA A 79 5.98 8.53 2.77
N PRO A 80 4.92 9.24 3.18
CA PRO A 80 3.93 9.76 2.23
C PRO A 80 4.60 10.81 1.33
N GLU A 81 4.20 10.85 0.05
CA GLU A 81 4.64 11.88 -0.91
C GLU A 81 3.68 13.10 -0.98
N ASP A 82 2.67 13.14 -0.13
CA ASP A 82 1.70 14.24 0.01
C ASP A 82 1.99 15.11 1.23
#